data_AF-A0AAE0A737-F1
#
_entry.id   AF-A0AAE0A737-F1
#
_cell.length_a   1.000
_cell.length_b   1.000
_cell.length_c   1.000
_cell.angle_alpha   90.00
_cell.angle_beta   90.00
_cell.angle_gamma   90.00
#
_symmetry.space_group_name_H-M   'P 1'
#
loop_
_entity.id
_entity.type
_entity.pdbx_description
1 polymer ?
#
loop_
_entity_poly.entity_id
_entity_poly.type
_entity_poly.pdbx_seq_one_letter_code
_entity_poly.pdbx_strand_id
1 'polypeptide(L)' 'MEDGDFDIQQWWNEHERHFPILAIIAKQILTTPVSTVAVEQEFSTGGNILDERRSVMSSETIQVEVCVDDWTKAQKRK' A
#
# COMPACT_ATOMS: atom_id res chain seq x y z
N MET A 1 -7.32 -32.80 -23.43
CA MET A 1 -7.06 -31.51 -24.08
C MET A 1 -6.38 -30.71 -23.00
N GLU A 2 -5.06 -30.55 -23.09
CA GLU A 2 -4.34 -29.69 -22.14
C GLU A 2 -4.74 -28.27 -22.50
N ASP A 3 -5.60 -27.67 -21.68
CA ASP A 3 -5.71 -26.22 -21.60
C ASP A 3 -4.34 -25.72 -21.12
N GLY A 4 -3.44 -25.49 -22.08
CA GLY A 4 -2.11 -24.98 -21.82
C GLY A 4 -2.24 -23.70 -21.02
N ASP A 5 -1.64 -23.70 -19.84
CA ASP A 5 -1.64 -22.57 -18.92
C ASP A 5 -1.15 -21.32 -19.65
N PHE A 6 -2.09 -20.44 -20.01
CA PHE A 6 -1.77 -19.22 -20.72
C PHE A 6 -1.33 -18.17 -19.71
N ASP A 7 -0.01 -17.99 -19.60
CA ASP A 7 0.57 -16.95 -18.76
C ASP A 7 0.38 -15.58 -19.43
N ILE A 8 -0.72 -14.91 -19.06
CA ILE A 8 -1.05 -13.55 -19.49
C ILE A 8 0.03 -12.53 -19.09
N GLN A 9 0.77 -12.75 -17.97
CA GLN A 9 1.84 -11.84 -17.57
C GLN A 9 3.06 -11.98 -18.48
N GLN A 10 3.42 -13.21 -18.84
CA GLN A 10 4.47 -13.47 -19.81
C GLN A 10 4.13 -12.87 -21.18
N TRP A 11 2.88 -12.99 -21.62
CA TRP A 11 2.43 -12.39 -22.88
C TRP A 11 2.63 -10.85 -22.91
N TRP A 12 2.27 -10.15 -21.82
CA TRP A 12 2.49 -8.70 -21.73
C TRP A 12 3.97 -8.30 -21.63
N ASN A 13 4.84 -9.16 -21.08
CA ASN A 13 6.28 -8.94 -21.08
C ASN A 13 6.86 -8.99 -22.51
N GLU A 14 6.42 -9.93 -23.34
CA GLU A 14 6.87 -10.05 -24.72
C GLU A 14 6.40 -8.88 -25.60
N HIS A 15 5.22 -8.34 -25.31
CA HIS A 15 4.57 -7.28 -26.08
C HIS A 15 4.86 -5.85 -25.57
N GLU A 16 5.65 -5.71 -24.51
CA GLU A 16 6.00 -4.42 -23.90
C GLU A 16 6.68 -3.45 -24.88
N ARG A 17 7.48 -3.96 -25.82
CA ARG A 17 8.14 -3.11 -26.83
C ARG A 17 7.16 -2.49 -27.82
N HIS A 18 6.06 -3.19 -28.13
CA HIS A 18 5.03 -2.71 -29.06
C HIS A 18 3.98 -1.87 -28.34
N PHE A 19 3.70 -2.17 -27.08
CA PHE A 19 2.67 -1.50 -26.29
C PHE A 19 3.19 -1.10 -24.89
N PRO A 20 4.17 -0.18 -24.78
CA PRO A 20 4.85 0.09 -23.51
C PRO A 20 3.90 0.62 -22.43
N ILE A 21 3.02 1.56 -22.78
CA ILE A 21 2.07 2.15 -21.83
C ILE A 21 1.01 1.12 -21.42
N LEU A 22 0.48 0.35 -22.38
CA LEU A 22 -0.56 -0.63 -22.11
C LEU A 22 -0.02 -1.82 -21.31
N ALA A 23 1.20 -2.26 -21.59
CA ALA A 23 1.88 -3.31 -20.84
C ALA A 23 2.13 -2.89 -19.38
N ILE A 24 2.49 -1.63 -19.13
CA ILE A 24 2.64 -1.11 -17.76
C ILE A 24 1.31 -1.17 -17.01
N ILE A 25 0.22 -0.66 -17.62
CA ILE A 25 -1.11 -0.66 -17.01
C ILE A 25 -1.61 -2.10 -16.77
N ALA A 26 -1.44 -2.98 -17.77
CA ALA A 26 -1.83 -4.38 -17.66
C ALA A 26 -1.06 -5.11 -16.56
N LYS A 27 0.26 -4.92 -16.48
CA LYS A 27 1.10 -5.46 -15.40
C LYS A 27 0.63 -4.93 -14.04
N GLN A 28 0.37 -3.63 -13.91
CA GLN A 28 -0.14 -3.05 -12.66
C GLN A 28 -1.47 -3.67 -12.23
N ILE A 29 -2.41 -3.86 -13.16
CA ILE A 29 -3.71 -4.48 -12.88
C ILE A 29 -3.55 -5.96 -12.53
N LEU A 30 -2.71 -6.70 -13.25
CA LEU A 30 -2.48 -8.14 -13.06
C LEU A 30 -1.66 -8.46 -11.80
N THR A 31 -0.75 -7.57 -11.40
CA THR A 31 0.07 -7.71 -10.18
C THR A 31 -0.66 -7.22 -8.93
N THR A 32 -1.65 -6.32 -9.08
CA THR A 32 -2.49 -5.92 -7.95
C THR A 32 -3.41 -7.10 -7.61
N PRO A 33 -3.29 -7.71 -6.42
CA PRO A 33 -4.29 -8.67 -6.00
C PRO A 33 -5.64 -7.95 -6.00
N VAL A 34 -6.61 -8.45 -6.76
CA VAL A 34 -8.03 -8.05 -6.63
C VAL A 34 -8.47 -8.54 -5.27
N SER A 35 -8.13 -7.80 -4.22
CA SER A 35 -8.52 -8.16 -2.88
C SER A 35 -8.62 -6.92 -2.02
N THR A 36 -9.86 -6.47 -1.86
CA THR A 36 -10.31 -5.70 -0.71
C THR A 36 -9.82 -6.27 0.62
N VAL A 37 -9.48 -7.57 0.68
CA VAL A 37 -8.95 -8.26 1.85
C VAL A 37 -7.57 -7.74 2.28
N ALA A 38 -6.72 -7.24 1.36
CA ALA A 38 -5.42 -6.66 1.76
C ALA A 38 -5.61 -5.36 2.56
N VAL A 39 -6.60 -4.56 2.17
CA VAL A 39 -7.01 -3.36 2.92
C VAL A 39 -7.63 -3.77 4.26
N GLU A 40 -8.49 -4.79 4.29
CA GLU A 40 -9.08 -5.27 5.56
C GLU A 40 -8.03 -5.86 6.52
N GLN A 41 -6.97 -6.51 6.03
CA GLN A 41 -5.91 -7.05 6.88
C GLN A 41 -4.99 -5.95 7.42
N GLU A 42 -4.69 -4.94 6.61
CA GLU A 42 -3.93 -3.76 7.03
C GLU A 42 -4.74 -2.90 8.02
N PHE A 43 -6.05 -2.73 7.79
CA PHE A 43 -6.97 -2.07 8.72
C PHE A 43 -7.23 -2.89 9.99
N SER A 44 -7.27 -4.22 9.93
CA SER A 44 -7.44 -5.08 11.10
C SER A 44 -6.20 -5.07 11.99
N THR A 45 -5.01 -5.09 11.37
CA THR A 45 -3.73 -4.94 12.07
C THR A 45 -3.58 -3.52 12.63
N GLY A 46 -4.00 -2.51 11.87
CA GLY A 46 -4.06 -1.12 12.31
C GLY A 46 -5.08 -0.87 13.41
N GLY A 47 -6.21 -1.57 13.41
CA GLY A 47 -7.28 -1.44 14.40
C GLY A 47 -6.84 -1.88 15.79
N ASN A 48 -6.10 -2.99 15.90
CA ASN A 48 -5.63 -3.47 17.20
C ASN A 48 -4.53 -2.56 17.79
N ILE A 49 -3.62 -2.05 16.94
CA ILE A 49 -2.54 -1.15 17.38
C ILE A 49 -3.07 0.27 17.69
N LEU A 50 -4.09 0.75 16.96
CA LEU A 50 -4.74 2.02 17.27
C LEU A 50 -5.60 1.94 18.53
N ASP A 51 -6.31 0.84 18.76
CA ASP A 51 -7.21 0.68 19.91
C ASP A 51 -6.43 0.64 21.24
N GLU A 52 -5.33 -0.12 21.29
CA GLU A 52 -4.43 -0.16 22.46
C GLU A 52 -3.77 1.20 22.74
N ARG A 53 -3.37 1.94 21.70
CA ARG A 53 -2.78 3.29 21.85
C ARG A 53 -3.80 4.38 22.19
N ARG A 54 -5.05 4.28 21.70
CA ARG A 54 -6.13 5.22 22.02
C ARG A 54 -6.63 5.06 23.45
N SER A 55 -6.61 3.85 23.99
CA SER A 55 -7.00 3.57 25.38
C SER A 55 -6.09 4.29 26.38
N VAL A 56 -4.81 4.48 26.04
CA VAL A 56 -3.81 5.10 26.93
C VAL A 56 -3.68 6.62 26.72
N MET A 57 -4.12 7.17 25.60
CA MET A 57 -3.77 8.56 25.24
C MET A 57 -4.97 9.32 24.66
N SER A 58 -5.52 10.22 25.48
CA SER A 58 -6.54 11.19 25.08
C SER A 58 -6.16 11.85 23.75
N SER A 59 -7.13 11.96 22.83
CA SER A 59 -6.97 12.47 21.47
C SER A 59 -6.31 13.85 21.36
N GLU A 60 -6.30 14.60 22.47
CA GLU A 60 -5.65 15.90 22.60
C GLU A 60 -4.12 15.78 22.74
N THR A 61 -3.62 14.78 23.47
CA THR A 61 -2.18 14.59 23.73
C THR A 61 -1.43 14.16 22.46
N ILE A 62 -2.07 13.37 21.59
CA ILE A 62 -1.45 12.91 20.33
C ILE A 62 -1.19 14.08 19.37
N GLN A 63 -2.11 15.04 19.27
CA GLN A 63 -1.91 16.21 18.40
C GLN A 63 -0.75 17.09 18.88
N VAL A 64 -0.62 17.26 20.20
CA VAL A 64 0.49 18.02 20.79
C VAL A 64 1.82 17.29 20.55
N GLU A 65 1.86 15.97 20.70
CA GLU A 65 3.08 15.19 20.48
C GLU A 65 3.53 15.22 19.01
N VAL A 66 2.59 15.08 18.06
CA VAL A 66 2.88 15.19 16.61
C VAL A 66 3.40 16.58 16.26
N CYS A 67 2.81 17.64 16.82
CA CYS A 67 3.26 19.01 16.59
C CYS A 67 4.68 19.25 17.12
N VAL A 68 5.01 18.74 18.30
CA VAL A 68 6.35 18.84 18.90
C VAL A 68 7.39 18.04 18.10
N ASP A 69 7.05 16.83 17.68
CA ASP A 69 7.95 16.01 16.85
C ASP A 69 8.22 16.65 15.48
N ASP A 70 7.20 17.20 14.84
CA ASP A 70 7.35 17.92 13.56
C ASP A 70 8.28 19.14 13.72
N TRP A 71 8.10 19.92 14.80
CA TRP A 71 8.94 21.09 15.08
C TRP A 71 10.40 20.71 15.36
N THR A 72 10.64 19.65 16.13
CA THR A 72 12.01 19.20 16.43
C THR A 72 12.70 18.63 15.19
N LYS A 73 11.98 17.93 14.30
CA LYS A 73 12.50 17.48 13.00
C LYS A 73 12.82 18.66 12.08
N ALA A 74 12.00 19.70 12.08
CA ALA A 74 12.26 20.92 11.31
C ALA A 74 13.52 21.66 11.81
N GLN A 75 13.77 21.71 13.12
CA GLN A 75 14.99 22.31 13.68
C GLN A 75 16.27 21.56 13.27
N LYS A 76 16.22 20.23 13.18
CA LYS A 76 17.36 19.38 12.78
C LYS A 76 17.69 19.45 11.28
N ARG A 77 16.86 20.11 10.47
CA ARG A 77 17.08 20.32 9.02
C ARG A 77 17.84 21.61 8.71
N LYS A 78 18.23 22.39 9.73
CA LYS A 78 19.19 23.48 9.63
C LYS A 78 20.60 22.97 9.97
#